data_AF-A0A3D4MFX0-F1
#
_entry.id   AF-A0A3D4MFX0-F1
#
_cell.length_a   1.000
_cell.length_b   1.000
_cell.length_c   1.000
_cell.angle_alpha   90.00
_cell.angle_beta   90.00
_cell.angle_gamma   90.00
#
_symmetry.space_group_name_H-M   'P 1'
#
loop_
_entity.id
_entity.type
_entity.pdbx_description
1 polymer ?
#
loop_
_entity_poly.entity_id
_entity_poly.type
_entity_poly.pdbx_seq_one_letter_code
_entity_poly.pdbx_strand_id
1 'polypeptide(L)'
;MQNEARLKAEEFLQVANQFKLGALPTEQRHPLTYALADLSRRDIPAAIHIQKEIDLGVLAAVAARGAALERLEAAIRSTLRAGNRVFFYGCGATGRLSMAIEYIWRHLHRGRSEADNVLGFMSGGDLALVHSIENFEDHPEFGARQLREIGFGADDLLVCCTEGGETPSVIGATEEATRLSSRKPFFLYCNPDDVLHAEVERSRLVLENPAIEKICLFVGPMALSGSTRLQASTALMLGAGCALLRAADTGIAAPDIAALVDFMHKTDFSFLAAFTEKESEIYAAGDFVLYETNDYGITILTDTTERAPTFSLLGFENQNNPARTPSLSYFCLPQTSGADEAWREILLRAPITIEWDELKAIAGRERLMGFDFSANARAQREALIAPHKLYRFVIERQGDDIVFTLAGHTHRVNVKGL
;
A
#
# COMPACT_ATOMS: atom_id res chain seq x y z
N MET A 1 -28.37 1.12 -21.18
CA MET A 1 -26.92 1.42 -21.29
C MET A 1 -26.63 2.87 -21.65
N GLN A 2 -26.98 3.42 -22.83
CA GLN A 2 -26.67 4.83 -23.17
C GLN A 2 -27.24 5.88 -22.19
N ASN A 3 -28.41 5.63 -21.61
CA ASN A 3 -29.02 6.56 -20.65
C ASN A 3 -28.35 6.52 -19.27
N GLU A 4 -27.82 5.36 -18.84
CA GLU A 4 -27.18 5.20 -17.52
C GLU A 4 -25.77 5.78 -17.50
N ALA A 5 -24.96 5.53 -18.54
CA ALA A 5 -23.63 6.13 -18.66
C ALA A 5 -23.71 7.66 -18.71
N ARG A 6 -24.74 8.20 -19.38
CA ARG A 6 -24.98 9.64 -19.43
C ARG A 6 -25.38 10.20 -18.07
N LEU A 7 -26.28 9.53 -17.34
CA LEU A 7 -26.66 9.93 -15.99
C LEU A 7 -25.44 9.93 -15.05
N LYS A 8 -24.63 8.87 -15.04
CA LYS A 8 -23.38 8.81 -14.26
C LYS A 8 -22.41 9.94 -14.62
N ALA A 9 -22.28 10.27 -15.91
CA ALA A 9 -21.46 11.39 -16.34
C ALA A 9 -22.03 12.74 -15.88
N GLU A 10 -23.34 12.94 -15.99
CA GLU A 10 -24.02 14.15 -15.51
C GLU A 10 -23.89 14.31 -13.99
N GLU A 11 -24.00 13.22 -13.22
CA GLU A 11 -23.75 13.18 -11.77
C GLU A 11 -22.29 13.51 -11.43
N PHE A 12 -21.32 12.88 -12.10
CA PHE A 12 -19.90 13.18 -11.89
C PHE A 12 -19.56 14.64 -12.21
N LEU A 13 -20.10 15.20 -13.31
CA LEU A 13 -19.83 16.59 -13.70
C LEU A 13 -20.31 17.61 -12.65
N GLN A 14 -21.30 17.27 -11.82
CA GLN A 14 -21.73 18.12 -10.71
C GLN A 14 -20.68 18.20 -9.59
N VAL A 15 -19.88 17.15 -9.41
CA VAL A 15 -18.86 17.04 -8.35
C VAL A 15 -17.42 17.11 -8.88
N ALA A 16 -17.21 17.14 -10.20
CA ALA A 16 -15.90 17.03 -10.84
C ALA A 16 -14.88 18.08 -10.39
N ASN A 17 -15.32 19.27 -9.96
CA ASN A 17 -14.43 20.30 -9.43
C ASN A 17 -13.70 19.84 -8.15
N GLN A 18 -14.30 18.92 -7.38
CA GLN A 18 -13.69 18.34 -6.18
C GLN A 18 -12.55 17.36 -6.51
N PHE A 19 -12.39 16.98 -7.77
CA PHE A 19 -11.39 16.02 -8.24
C PHE A 19 -10.36 16.65 -9.19
N LYS A 20 -10.34 17.99 -9.28
CA LYS A 20 -9.32 18.73 -10.04
C LYS A 20 -8.05 18.89 -9.22
N LEU A 21 -7.34 17.79 -9.02
CA LEU A 21 -6.16 17.72 -8.15
C LEU A 21 -4.85 18.13 -8.83
N GLY A 22 -4.90 18.50 -10.12
CA GLY A 22 -3.71 18.81 -10.92
C GLY A 22 -2.89 20.02 -10.48
N ALA A 23 -3.26 20.73 -9.41
CA ALA A 23 -2.45 21.76 -8.76
C ALA A 23 -1.58 21.19 -7.62
N LEU A 24 -1.92 20.00 -7.11
CA LEU A 24 -1.19 19.37 -6.01
C LEU A 24 0.22 18.95 -6.48
N PRO A 25 1.27 19.18 -5.66
CA PRO A 25 2.62 18.71 -5.95
C PRO A 25 2.73 17.21 -6.28
N THR A 26 1.95 16.35 -5.61
CA THR A 26 1.90 14.91 -5.88
C THR A 26 1.45 14.57 -7.31
N GLU A 27 0.67 15.45 -7.94
CA GLU A 27 0.18 15.33 -9.31
C GLU A 27 1.10 16.00 -10.35
N GLN A 28 2.11 16.75 -9.90
CA GLN A 28 3.04 17.43 -10.80
C GLN A 28 4.05 16.48 -11.42
N ARG A 29 4.67 16.94 -12.51
CA ARG A 29 5.80 16.25 -13.14
C ARG A 29 7.06 16.44 -12.32
N HIS A 30 7.79 15.37 -12.07
CA HIS A 30 9.07 15.46 -11.41
C HIS A 30 10.17 15.97 -12.35
N PRO A 31 11.02 16.94 -11.91
CA PRO A 31 12.01 17.57 -12.79
C PRO A 31 13.06 16.63 -13.39
N LEU A 32 13.39 15.53 -12.72
CA LEU A 32 14.40 14.57 -13.20
C LEU A 32 13.84 13.54 -14.19
N THR A 33 12.52 13.45 -14.36
CA THR A 33 11.87 12.34 -15.09
C THR A 33 11.03 12.80 -16.27
N TYR A 34 11.23 14.04 -16.77
CA TYR A 34 10.56 14.54 -17.98
C TYR A 34 10.67 13.60 -19.18
N ALA A 35 11.82 12.93 -19.34
CA ALA A 35 12.10 12.01 -20.43
C ALA A 35 12.14 10.54 -19.97
N LEU A 36 11.53 10.19 -18.84
CA LEU A 36 11.63 8.85 -18.25
C LEU A 36 11.20 7.75 -19.24
N ALA A 37 10.10 7.96 -19.99
CA ALA A 37 9.66 6.98 -20.99
C ALA A 37 10.71 6.71 -22.08
N ASP A 38 11.37 7.75 -22.60
CA ASP A 38 12.40 7.60 -23.62
C ASP A 38 13.71 7.07 -23.05
N LEU A 39 14.00 7.39 -21.79
CA LEU A 39 15.14 6.83 -21.08
C LEU A 39 14.95 5.33 -20.83
N SER A 40 13.79 4.92 -20.32
CA SER A 40 13.45 3.51 -20.09
C SER A 40 13.49 2.65 -21.35
N ARG A 41 13.33 3.22 -22.55
CA ARG A 41 13.50 2.46 -23.82
C ARG A 41 14.95 2.32 -24.27
N ARG A 42 15.83 3.23 -23.87
CA ARG A 42 17.21 3.30 -24.39
C ARG A 42 18.26 2.86 -23.37
N ASP A 43 17.98 3.05 -22.08
CA ASP A 43 18.90 2.80 -20.97
C ASP A 43 18.11 2.61 -19.67
N ILE A 44 17.66 1.37 -19.43
CA ILE A 44 16.93 0.99 -18.21
C ILE A 44 17.78 1.19 -16.94
N PRO A 45 19.08 0.80 -16.89
CA PRO A 45 19.94 1.10 -15.74
C PRO A 45 19.95 2.59 -15.36
N ALA A 46 20.03 3.51 -16.33
CA ALA A 46 19.96 4.94 -16.05
C ALA A 46 18.58 5.38 -15.51
N ALA A 47 17.48 4.80 -16.02
CA ALA A 47 16.15 5.04 -15.49
C ALA A 47 15.98 4.55 -14.04
N ILE A 48 16.55 3.40 -13.70
CA ILE A 48 16.60 2.88 -12.33
C ILE A 48 17.43 3.80 -11.44
N HIS A 49 18.58 4.27 -11.92
CA HIS A 49 19.44 5.18 -11.18
C HIS A 49 18.73 6.48 -10.81
N ILE A 50 18.02 7.11 -11.74
CA ILE A 50 17.25 8.34 -11.45
C ILE A 50 16.14 8.07 -10.42
N GLN A 51 15.44 6.95 -10.50
CA GLN A 51 14.44 6.59 -9.48
C GLN A 51 15.08 6.45 -8.09
N LYS A 52 16.23 5.76 -8.01
CA LYS A 52 17.03 5.65 -6.78
C LYS A 52 17.43 7.02 -6.22
N GLU A 53 17.87 7.96 -7.06
CA GLU A 53 18.23 9.33 -6.63
C GLU A 53 17.03 10.06 -6.02
N ILE A 54 15.84 9.92 -6.62
CA ILE A 54 14.59 10.49 -6.11
C ILE A 54 14.24 9.88 -4.75
N ASP A 55 14.32 8.55 -4.64
CA ASP A 55 13.99 7.82 -3.40
C ASP A 55 14.97 8.14 -2.26
N LEU A 56 16.26 8.36 -2.56
CA LEU A 56 17.22 8.88 -1.57
C LEU A 56 16.82 10.26 -1.05
N GLY A 57 16.27 11.12 -1.91
CA GLY A 57 15.68 12.41 -1.53
C GLY A 57 14.49 12.25 -0.58
N VAL A 58 13.63 11.26 -0.81
CA VAL A 58 12.51 10.91 0.10
C VAL A 58 13.01 10.54 1.49
N LEU A 59 14.01 9.66 1.58
CA LEU A 59 14.57 9.24 2.87
C LEU A 59 15.13 10.43 3.66
N ALA A 60 15.85 11.33 2.99
CA ALA A 60 16.37 12.55 3.60
C ALA A 60 15.24 13.49 4.07
N ALA A 61 14.19 13.65 3.26
CA ALA A 61 13.05 14.49 3.60
C ALA A 61 12.29 13.97 4.83
N VAL A 62 12.08 12.65 4.94
CA VAL A 62 11.45 12.04 6.11
C VAL A 62 12.33 12.20 7.36
N ALA A 63 13.65 11.97 7.24
CA ALA A 63 14.59 12.15 8.35
C ALA A 63 14.56 13.60 8.89
N ALA A 64 14.37 14.59 8.03
CA ALA A 64 14.25 16.00 8.42
C ALA A 64 12.95 16.32 9.19
N ARG A 65 11.97 15.41 9.24
CA ARG A 65 10.71 15.55 9.99
C ARG A 65 10.71 14.91 11.38
N GLY A 66 11.91 14.66 11.93
CA GLY A 66 12.10 14.02 13.24
C GLY A 66 11.17 14.53 14.35
N ALA A 67 11.09 15.85 14.58
CA ALA A 67 10.25 16.40 15.65
C ALA A 67 8.75 16.13 15.50
N ALA A 68 8.23 15.99 14.27
CA ALA A 68 6.84 15.61 14.04
C ALA A 68 6.63 14.11 14.30
N LEU A 69 7.58 13.28 13.85
CA LEU A 69 7.57 11.84 14.06
C LEU A 69 7.76 11.45 15.54
N GLU A 70 8.51 12.23 16.31
CA GLU A 70 8.66 12.07 17.77
C GLU A 70 7.33 12.26 18.50
N ARG A 71 6.46 13.17 18.04
CA ARG A 71 5.10 13.32 18.61
C ARG A 71 4.23 12.09 18.34
N LEU A 72 4.28 11.57 17.11
CA LEU A 72 3.58 10.34 16.76
C LEU A 72 4.11 9.16 17.58
N GLU A 73 5.43 9.02 17.69
CA GLU A 73 6.08 8.00 18.51
C GLU A 73 5.62 8.07 19.98
N ALA A 74 5.62 9.27 20.58
CA ALA A 74 5.18 9.46 21.95
C ALA A 74 3.70 9.09 22.15
N ALA A 75 2.84 9.47 21.20
CA ALA A 75 1.42 9.12 21.22
C ALA A 75 1.21 7.60 21.13
N ILE A 76 1.86 6.93 20.18
CA ILE A 76 1.84 5.46 20.03
C ILE A 76 2.32 4.80 21.32
N ARG A 77 3.49 5.22 21.85
CA ARG A 77 4.09 4.67 23.07
C ARG A 77 3.14 4.79 24.26
N SER A 78 2.53 5.96 24.45
CA SER A 78 1.58 6.18 25.55
C SER A 78 0.31 5.33 25.41
N THR A 79 -0.12 5.04 24.18
CA THR A 79 -1.31 4.24 23.88
C THR A 79 -1.05 2.78 24.22
N LEU A 80 0.05 2.22 23.70
CA LEU A 80 0.45 0.84 23.96
C LEU A 80 0.77 0.59 25.43
N ARG A 81 1.45 1.53 26.12
CA ARG A 81 1.74 1.41 27.57
C ARG A 81 0.49 1.44 28.44
N ALA A 82 -0.57 2.10 27.97
CA ALA A 82 -1.87 2.11 28.65
C ALA A 82 -2.70 0.84 28.35
N GLY A 83 -2.18 -0.10 27.55
CA GLY A 83 -2.89 -1.32 27.18
C GLY A 83 -3.94 -1.13 26.09
N ASN A 84 -3.93 0.01 25.40
CA ASN A 84 -4.85 0.32 24.31
C ASN A 84 -4.22 0.02 22.94
N ARG A 85 -5.04 0.02 21.89
CA ARG A 85 -4.63 -0.39 20.55
C ARG A 85 -4.31 0.80 19.66
N VAL A 86 -3.48 0.55 18.66
CA VAL A 86 -3.12 1.52 17.61
C VAL A 86 -3.63 1.01 16.28
N PHE A 87 -4.40 1.84 15.59
CA PHE A 87 -5.01 1.53 14.32
C PHE A 87 -4.33 2.32 13.21
N PHE A 88 -4.02 1.68 12.09
CA PHE A 88 -3.55 2.30 10.87
C PHE A 88 -4.62 2.18 9.79
N TYR A 89 -4.95 3.29 9.14
CA TYR A 89 -5.97 3.34 8.10
C TYR A 89 -5.52 4.14 6.87
N GLY A 90 -5.89 3.64 5.68
CA GLY A 90 -5.68 4.33 4.42
C GLY A 90 -6.57 3.77 3.29
N CYS A 91 -6.33 4.25 2.08
CA CYS A 91 -6.96 3.75 0.86
C CYS A 91 -5.92 3.39 -0.19
N GLY A 92 -6.22 2.46 -1.11
CA GLY A 92 -5.28 2.08 -2.17
C GLY A 92 -3.90 1.73 -1.62
N ALA A 93 -2.86 2.36 -2.13
CA ALA A 93 -1.47 2.16 -1.70
C ALA A 93 -1.25 2.48 -0.20
N THR A 94 -1.81 3.56 0.37
CA THR A 94 -1.75 3.84 1.81
C THR A 94 -2.54 2.85 2.67
N GLY A 95 -3.61 2.27 2.11
CA GLY A 95 -4.31 1.15 2.73
C GLY A 95 -3.44 -0.09 2.83
N ARG A 96 -2.77 -0.47 1.74
CA ARG A 96 -1.84 -1.61 1.71
C ARG A 96 -0.60 -1.37 2.59
N LEU A 97 -0.12 -0.13 2.68
CA LEU A 97 0.87 0.30 3.66
C LEU A 97 0.41 0.04 5.10
N SER A 98 -0.84 0.40 5.43
CA SER A 98 -1.39 0.18 6.77
C SER A 98 -1.40 -1.31 7.13
N MET A 99 -1.76 -2.17 6.17
CA MET A 99 -1.71 -3.62 6.30
C MET A 99 -0.27 -4.15 6.41
N ALA A 100 0.69 -3.57 5.68
CA ALA A 100 2.10 -3.93 5.79
C ALA A 100 2.70 -3.58 7.16
N ILE A 101 2.32 -2.42 7.73
CA ILE A 101 2.72 -2.02 9.09
C ILE A 101 2.15 -3.03 10.12
N GLU A 102 0.88 -3.41 9.98
CA GLU A 102 0.28 -4.45 10.84
C GLU A 102 1.02 -5.79 10.69
N TYR A 103 1.28 -6.24 9.45
CA TYR A 103 2.00 -7.48 9.19
C TYR A 103 3.35 -7.50 9.89
N ILE A 104 4.14 -6.43 9.76
CA ILE A 104 5.44 -6.31 10.43
C ILE A 104 5.26 -6.42 11.94
N TRP A 105 4.32 -5.67 12.53
CA TRP A 105 4.04 -5.73 13.96
C TRP A 105 3.70 -7.15 14.44
N ARG A 106 2.75 -7.80 13.77
CA ARG A 106 2.28 -9.15 14.09
C ARG A 106 3.39 -10.18 13.94
N HIS A 107 4.21 -10.04 12.90
CA HIS A 107 5.36 -10.92 12.67
C HIS A 107 6.36 -10.84 13.84
N LEU A 108 6.69 -9.63 14.30
CA LEU A 108 7.60 -9.42 15.43
C LEU A 108 7.04 -9.94 16.77
N HIS A 109 5.72 -9.99 16.90
CA HIS A 109 5.02 -10.47 18.08
C HIS A 109 4.36 -11.85 17.86
N ARG A 110 4.82 -12.63 16.87
CA ARG A 110 4.19 -13.92 16.51
C ARG A 110 4.09 -14.82 17.75
N GLY A 111 2.87 -15.30 18.04
CA GLY A 111 2.58 -16.14 19.19
C GLY A 111 2.42 -15.40 20.53
N ARG A 112 2.42 -14.07 20.54
CA ARG A 112 2.19 -13.24 21.74
C ARG A 112 0.86 -12.48 21.61
N SER A 113 0.24 -12.15 22.74
CA SER A 113 -1.02 -11.40 22.77
C SER A 113 -0.90 -9.99 22.19
N GLU A 114 0.29 -9.41 22.27
CA GLU A 114 0.60 -8.07 21.79
C GLU A 114 0.47 -7.95 20.27
N ALA A 115 0.45 -9.05 19.53
CA ALA A 115 0.20 -9.07 18.08
C ALA A 115 -1.12 -8.37 17.72
N ASP A 116 -2.12 -8.38 18.61
CA ASP A 116 -3.43 -7.74 18.40
C ASP A 116 -3.49 -6.28 18.89
N ASN A 117 -2.39 -5.71 19.40
CA ASN A 117 -2.34 -4.31 19.85
C ASN A 117 -2.23 -3.31 18.68
N VAL A 118 -1.85 -3.78 17.50
CA VAL A 118 -1.78 -2.96 16.28
C VAL A 118 -2.62 -3.60 15.20
N LEU A 119 -3.51 -2.81 14.60
CA LEU A 119 -4.38 -3.26 13.51
C LEU A 119 -4.24 -2.32 12.31
N GLY A 120 -4.11 -2.90 11.13
CA GLY A 120 -4.08 -2.21 9.85
C GLY A 120 -5.34 -2.58 9.09
N PHE A 121 -6.04 -1.57 8.59
CA PHE A 121 -7.21 -1.80 7.75
C PHE A 121 -7.28 -0.76 6.64
N MET A 122 -8.04 -1.05 5.60
CA MET A 122 -8.14 -0.17 4.44
C MET A 122 -9.57 -0.03 3.95
N SER A 123 -9.81 1.07 3.22
CA SER A 123 -11.03 1.26 2.44
C SER A 123 -11.33 0.03 1.59
N GLY A 124 -12.52 -0.56 1.77
CA GLY A 124 -12.94 -1.78 1.07
C GLY A 124 -12.58 -3.11 1.75
N GLY A 125 -11.93 -3.09 2.92
CA GLY A 125 -11.55 -4.30 3.66
C GLY A 125 -10.40 -5.05 3.01
N ASP A 126 -10.07 -6.25 3.51
CA ASP A 126 -8.88 -6.99 3.06
C ASP A 126 -8.95 -7.43 1.59
N LEU A 127 -10.14 -7.46 0.98
CA LEU A 127 -10.27 -7.69 -0.46
C LEU A 127 -9.53 -6.62 -1.28
N ALA A 128 -9.55 -5.37 -0.81
CA ALA A 128 -8.91 -4.25 -1.48
C ALA A 128 -7.38 -4.41 -1.55
N LEU A 129 -6.78 -5.31 -0.76
CA LEU A 129 -5.38 -5.68 -0.89
C LEU A 129 -5.06 -6.20 -2.29
N VAL A 130 -6.00 -6.89 -2.95
CA VAL A 130 -5.77 -7.59 -4.23
C VAL A 130 -6.71 -7.15 -5.35
N HIS A 131 -7.79 -6.42 -5.02
CA HIS A 131 -8.75 -5.92 -5.99
C HIS A 131 -9.44 -4.65 -5.50
N SER A 132 -9.25 -3.53 -6.20
CA SER A 132 -9.89 -2.27 -5.86
C SER A 132 -11.42 -2.37 -5.90
N ILE A 133 -12.09 -1.70 -4.96
CA ILE A 133 -13.55 -1.59 -4.90
C ILE A 133 -13.92 -0.19 -5.37
N GLU A 134 -14.55 -0.11 -6.54
CA GLU A 134 -14.88 1.16 -7.19
C GLU A 134 -15.68 2.09 -6.26
N ASN A 135 -15.31 3.37 -6.28
CA ASN A 135 -15.94 4.48 -5.55
C ASN A 135 -15.97 4.34 -4.02
N PHE A 136 -15.48 3.26 -3.41
CA PHE A 136 -15.52 3.12 -1.95
C PHE A 136 -14.80 4.27 -1.24
N GLU A 137 -13.69 4.72 -1.81
CA GLU A 137 -12.84 5.78 -1.25
C GLU A 137 -13.47 7.17 -1.26
N ASP A 138 -14.47 7.37 -2.12
CA ASP A 138 -15.13 8.66 -2.32
C ASP A 138 -16.18 8.99 -1.24
N HIS A 139 -16.42 8.05 -0.32
CA HIS A 139 -17.46 8.13 0.71
C HIS A 139 -16.87 8.27 2.13
N PRO A 140 -16.88 9.48 2.74
CA PRO A 140 -16.45 9.68 4.12
C PRO A 140 -17.17 8.80 5.14
N GLU A 141 -18.47 8.57 4.94
CA GLU A 141 -19.31 7.75 5.80
C GLU A 141 -18.88 6.28 5.83
N PHE A 142 -18.26 5.79 4.75
CA PHE A 142 -17.76 4.41 4.69
C PHE A 142 -16.52 4.25 5.57
N GLY A 143 -15.59 5.20 5.56
CA GLY A 143 -14.44 5.17 6.46
C GLY A 143 -14.85 5.26 7.93
N ALA A 144 -15.79 6.14 8.26
CA ALA A 144 -16.36 6.23 9.61
C ALA A 144 -17.05 4.93 10.04
N ARG A 145 -17.79 4.28 9.14
CA ARG A 145 -18.46 3.01 9.40
C ARG A 145 -17.45 1.88 9.63
N GLN A 146 -16.43 1.76 8.78
CA GLN A 146 -15.37 0.76 8.96
C GLN A 146 -14.64 0.94 10.29
N LEU A 147 -14.34 2.18 10.70
CA LEU A 147 -13.70 2.46 11.98
C LEU A 147 -14.54 1.97 13.18
N ARG A 148 -15.87 2.19 13.13
CA ARG A 148 -16.77 1.65 14.17
C ARG A 148 -16.82 0.13 14.17
N GLU A 149 -16.93 -0.49 12.99
CA GLU A 149 -17.10 -1.94 12.86
C GLU A 149 -15.83 -2.73 13.17
N ILE A 150 -14.64 -2.17 12.94
CA ILE A 150 -13.39 -2.78 13.40
C ILE A 150 -13.21 -2.70 14.93
N GLY A 151 -14.14 -2.02 15.61
CA GLY A 151 -14.22 -1.94 17.06
C GLY A 151 -13.27 -0.92 17.66
N PHE A 152 -12.97 0.18 16.97
CA PHE A 152 -12.20 1.30 17.51
C PHE A 152 -12.90 1.88 18.76
N GLY A 153 -12.14 2.04 19.86
CA GLY A 153 -12.64 2.36 21.18
C GLY A 153 -12.18 3.71 21.74
N ALA A 154 -12.61 3.98 22.98
CA ALA A 154 -12.50 5.29 23.64
C ALA A 154 -11.07 5.74 23.98
N ASP A 155 -10.11 4.82 24.00
CA ASP A 155 -8.72 5.12 24.37
C ASP A 155 -7.73 4.59 23.32
N ASP A 156 -8.23 4.18 22.16
CA ASP A 156 -7.41 3.74 21.04
C ASP A 156 -6.87 4.94 20.26
N LEU A 157 -5.74 4.74 19.58
CA LEU A 157 -5.13 5.74 18.70
C LEU A 157 -5.36 5.37 17.25
N LEU A 158 -5.90 6.28 16.45
CA LEU A 158 -5.96 6.14 15.00
C LEU A 158 -4.84 6.94 14.33
N VAL A 159 -4.12 6.29 13.41
CA VAL A 159 -3.13 6.91 12.52
C VAL A 159 -3.61 6.70 11.09
N CYS A 160 -4.11 7.76 10.49
CA CYS A 160 -4.56 7.78 9.10
C CYS A 160 -3.44 8.25 8.18
N CYS A 161 -3.24 7.52 7.09
CA CYS A 161 -2.31 7.85 6.02
C CYS A 161 -3.08 8.04 4.72
N THR A 162 -2.81 9.13 4.01
CA THR A 162 -3.29 9.40 2.65
C THR A 162 -2.17 10.10 1.90
N GLU A 163 -1.85 9.67 0.68
CA GLU A 163 -0.74 10.26 -0.05
C GLU A 163 -0.98 11.74 -0.35
N GLY A 164 -2.13 12.06 -0.93
CA GLY A 164 -2.44 13.42 -1.33
C GLY A 164 -2.92 14.32 -0.17
N GLY A 165 -3.57 13.75 0.85
CA GLY A 165 -4.21 14.54 1.92
C GLY A 165 -5.69 14.83 1.69
N GLU A 166 -6.29 14.26 0.64
CA GLU A 166 -7.66 14.53 0.23
C GLU A 166 -8.59 13.31 0.21
N THR A 167 -8.15 12.10 0.51
CA THR A 167 -9.00 10.91 0.35
C THR A 167 -10.25 10.97 1.26
N PRO A 168 -11.49 10.99 0.70
CA PRO A 168 -12.71 11.21 1.49
C PRO A 168 -12.95 10.18 2.60
N SER A 169 -12.80 8.88 2.32
CA SER A 169 -12.94 7.82 3.33
C SER A 169 -11.96 7.97 4.49
N VAL A 170 -10.70 8.34 4.21
CA VAL A 170 -9.65 8.57 5.21
C VAL A 170 -9.96 9.79 6.07
N ILE A 171 -10.42 10.88 5.45
CA ILE A 171 -10.92 12.07 6.17
C ILE A 171 -12.08 11.69 7.09
N GLY A 172 -13.06 10.93 6.57
CA GLY A 172 -14.23 10.50 7.33
C GLY A 172 -13.90 9.61 8.54
N ALA A 173 -12.96 8.68 8.40
CA ALA A 173 -12.46 7.88 9.52
C ALA A 173 -11.73 8.74 10.56
N THR A 174 -10.90 9.69 10.11
CA THR A 174 -10.17 10.60 11.01
C THR A 174 -11.13 11.45 11.83
N GLU A 175 -12.12 12.06 11.18
CA GLU A 175 -13.17 12.86 11.84
C GLU A 175 -13.99 12.02 12.83
N GLU A 176 -14.34 10.79 12.48
CA GLU A 176 -15.05 9.88 13.38
C GLU A 176 -14.21 9.52 14.62
N ALA A 177 -12.91 9.30 14.47
CA ALA A 177 -12.03 9.00 15.60
C ALA A 177 -12.01 10.13 16.65
N THR A 178 -12.13 11.40 16.24
CA THR A 178 -12.22 12.54 17.17
C THR A 178 -13.46 12.50 18.08
N ARG A 179 -14.50 11.76 17.67
CA ARG A 179 -15.74 11.59 18.43
C ARG A 179 -15.72 10.34 19.30
N LEU A 180 -15.01 9.30 18.83
CA LEU A 180 -14.99 8.00 19.48
C LEU A 180 -13.92 7.89 20.56
N SER A 181 -12.75 8.52 20.39
CA SER A 181 -11.60 8.38 21.28
C SER A 181 -11.25 9.67 22.01
N SER A 182 -10.76 9.52 23.24
CA SER A 182 -10.12 10.57 24.04
C SER A 182 -8.76 10.99 23.46
N ARG A 183 -8.15 10.13 22.64
CA ARG A 183 -6.87 10.38 21.96
C ARG A 183 -7.12 11.05 20.63
N LYS A 184 -6.38 12.12 20.36
CA LYS A 184 -6.39 12.76 19.06
C LYS A 184 -5.88 11.80 17.98
N PRO A 185 -6.61 11.58 16.88
CA PRO A 185 -6.10 10.83 15.75
C PRO A 185 -4.99 11.61 15.04
N PHE A 186 -4.10 10.88 14.37
CA PHE A 186 -3.06 11.46 13.52
C PHE A 186 -3.46 11.37 12.04
N PHE A 187 -3.22 12.43 11.29
CA PHE A 187 -3.47 12.51 9.85
C PHE A 187 -2.17 12.83 9.11
N LEU A 188 -1.63 11.84 8.38
CA LEU A 188 -0.36 11.91 7.66
C LEU A 188 -0.61 12.05 6.15
N TYR A 189 0.07 13.00 5.51
CA TYR A 189 -0.08 13.31 4.08
C TYR A 189 1.16 13.93 3.45
N CYS A 190 1.22 13.99 2.12
CA CYS A 190 2.41 14.38 1.36
C CYS A 190 2.22 15.61 0.47
N ASN A 191 1.25 16.49 0.73
CA ASN A 191 1.16 17.83 0.11
C ASN A 191 1.29 18.95 1.16
N PRO A 192 1.80 20.14 0.80
CA PRO A 192 1.88 21.28 1.71
C PRO A 192 0.51 21.76 2.21
N ASP A 193 0.43 22.16 3.48
CA ASP A 193 -0.80 22.61 4.12
C ASP A 193 -1.49 23.77 3.39
N ASP A 194 -0.72 24.78 2.97
CA ASP A 194 -1.21 25.97 2.28
C ASP A 194 -1.81 25.63 0.91
N VAL A 195 -1.20 24.70 0.19
CA VAL A 195 -1.72 24.20 -1.10
C VAL A 195 -3.00 23.40 -0.90
N LEU A 196 -3.02 22.44 0.03
CA LEU A 196 -4.24 21.66 0.30
C LEU A 196 -5.38 22.54 0.80
N HIS A 197 -5.08 23.50 1.67
CA HIS A 197 -6.07 24.45 2.19
C HIS A 197 -6.67 25.32 1.08
N ALA A 198 -5.83 25.81 0.17
CA ALA A 198 -6.29 26.65 -0.95
C ALA A 198 -7.09 25.85 -1.99
N GLU A 199 -6.58 24.69 -2.41
CA GLU A 199 -7.06 23.98 -3.60
C GLU A 199 -8.08 22.87 -3.30
N VAL A 200 -8.14 22.35 -2.07
CA VAL A 200 -8.95 21.17 -1.72
C VAL A 200 -9.83 21.44 -0.51
N GLU A 201 -11.10 21.79 -0.76
CA GLU A 201 -12.07 22.14 0.28
C GLU A 201 -12.22 21.06 1.36
N ARG A 202 -12.34 19.79 0.98
CA ARG A 202 -12.53 18.69 1.95
C ARG A 202 -11.32 18.46 2.86
N SER A 203 -10.11 18.79 2.42
CA SER A 203 -8.90 18.70 3.25
C SER A 203 -8.92 19.73 4.39
N ARG A 204 -9.69 20.83 4.26
CA ARG A 204 -9.84 21.80 5.36
C ARG A 204 -10.44 21.18 6.61
N LEU A 205 -11.33 20.19 6.45
CA LEU A 205 -11.96 19.48 7.58
C LEU A 205 -10.92 18.92 8.55
N VAL A 206 -9.84 18.34 8.04
CA VAL A 206 -8.76 17.79 8.88
C VAL A 206 -7.67 18.80 9.20
N LEU A 207 -7.40 19.76 8.30
CA LEU A 207 -6.33 20.74 8.48
C LEU A 207 -6.66 21.82 9.51
N GLU A 208 -7.94 22.15 9.68
CA GLU A 208 -8.44 23.18 10.60
C GLU A 208 -8.96 22.61 11.93
N ASN A 209 -9.18 21.29 12.02
CA ASN A 209 -9.71 20.67 13.23
C ASN A 209 -8.62 20.51 14.32
N PRO A 210 -8.72 21.21 15.47
CA PRO A 210 -7.70 21.15 16.52
C PRO A 210 -7.68 19.82 17.29
N ALA A 211 -8.68 18.97 17.10
CA ALA A 211 -8.74 17.62 17.65
C ALA A 211 -7.92 16.61 16.84
N ILE A 212 -7.32 17.01 15.71
CA ILE A 212 -6.51 16.14 14.85
C ILE A 212 -5.04 16.60 14.91
N GLU A 213 -4.12 15.64 15.07
CA GLU A 213 -2.68 15.89 14.97
C GLU A 213 -2.21 15.63 13.52
N LYS A 214 -1.85 16.69 12.80
CA LYS A 214 -1.40 16.59 11.40
C LYS A 214 0.11 16.45 11.27
N ILE A 215 0.54 15.61 10.32
CA ILE A 215 1.95 15.46 9.95
C ILE A 215 2.07 15.49 8.42
N CYS A 216 2.57 16.62 7.90
CA CYS A 216 2.95 16.74 6.49
C CYS A 216 4.34 16.14 6.25
N LEU A 217 4.39 15.02 5.52
CA LEU A 217 5.59 14.37 4.99
C LEU A 217 5.75 14.69 3.50
N PHE A 218 5.67 15.98 3.15
CA PHE A 218 5.89 16.44 1.77
C PHE A 218 7.29 16.08 1.27
N VAL A 219 7.36 15.42 0.11
CA VAL A 219 8.60 14.95 -0.54
C VAL A 219 8.78 15.43 -1.98
N GLY A 220 7.91 16.32 -2.46
CA GLY A 220 7.89 16.76 -3.85
C GLY A 220 7.09 15.85 -4.79
N PRO A 221 7.17 16.08 -6.10
CA PRO A 221 6.44 15.31 -7.10
C PRO A 221 6.94 13.86 -7.22
N MET A 222 6.08 12.97 -7.71
CA MET A 222 6.42 11.55 -7.88
C MET A 222 7.27 11.34 -9.14
N ALA A 223 8.15 10.32 -9.14
CA ALA A 223 8.99 9.99 -10.30
C ALA A 223 8.15 9.74 -11.57
N LEU A 224 6.98 9.10 -11.40
CA LEU A 224 5.89 9.07 -12.36
C LEU A 224 4.76 9.94 -11.83
N SER A 225 4.46 11.06 -12.49
CA SER A 225 3.45 12.04 -12.04
C SER A 225 2.12 11.36 -11.64
N GLY A 226 1.60 11.67 -10.46
CA GLY A 226 0.38 11.07 -9.90
C GLY A 226 0.53 9.64 -9.36
N SER A 227 1.66 8.97 -9.58
CA SER A 227 1.92 7.61 -9.06
C SER A 227 2.36 7.65 -7.59
N THR A 228 1.45 8.07 -6.72
CA THR A 228 1.71 8.29 -5.29
C THR A 228 2.14 7.05 -4.52
N ARG A 229 1.79 5.84 -5.02
CA ARG A 229 2.29 4.54 -4.53
C ARG A 229 3.82 4.43 -4.39
N LEU A 230 4.56 5.29 -5.10
CA LEU A 230 6.02 5.33 -5.11
C LEU A 230 6.55 6.15 -3.92
N GLN A 231 6.91 7.41 -4.16
CA GLN A 231 7.61 8.24 -3.19
C GLN A 231 6.74 8.63 -1.99
N ALA A 232 5.47 8.99 -2.20
CA ALA A 232 4.59 9.41 -1.11
C ALA A 232 4.27 8.26 -0.15
N SER A 233 3.86 7.10 -0.66
CA SER A 233 3.62 5.93 0.21
C SER A 233 4.91 5.45 0.89
N THR A 234 6.07 5.54 0.23
CA THR A 234 7.37 5.26 0.88
C THR A 234 7.63 6.22 2.04
N ALA A 235 7.38 7.51 1.87
CA ALA A 235 7.54 8.51 2.92
C ALA A 235 6.63 8.23 4.13
N LEU A 236 5.36 7.93 3.87
CA LEU A 236 4.36 7.59 4.88
C LEU A 236 4.72 6.29 5.61
N MET A 237 5.17 5.26 4.88
CA MET A 237 5.53 3.96 5.46
C MET A 237 6.72 4.11 6.39
N LEU A 238 7.73 4.85 5.95
CA LEU A 238 8.92 5.11 6.75
C LEU A 238 8.56 5.93 8.01
N GLY A 239 7.79 7.02 7.86
CA GLY A 239 7.40 7.86 8.98
C GLY A 239 6.55 7.11 10.02
N ALA A 240 5.45 6.51 9.58
CA ALA A 240 4.51 5.80 10.45
C ALA A 240 5.12 4.51 11.03
N GLY A 241 5.78 3.71 10.19
CA GLY A 241 6.42 2.45 10.58
C GLY A 241 7.58 2.66 11.54
N CYS A 242 8.47 3.62 11.29
CA CYS A 242 9.54 3.94 12.23
C CYS A 242 8.99 4.46 13.57
N ALA A 243 7.97 5.33 13.55
CA ALA A 243 7.35 5.81 14.78
C ALA A 243 6.76 4.66 15.61
N LEU A 244 6.09 3.71 14.97
CA LEU A 244 5.58 2.50 15.63
C LEU A 244 6.71 1.66 16.25
N LEU A 245 7.71 1.32 15.44
CA LEU A 245 8.79 0.43 15.87
C LEU A 245 9.69 1.05 16.94
N ARG A 246 9.86 2.38 16.94
CA ARG A 246 10.54 3.12 18.03
C ARG A 246 9.72 3.19 19.29
N ALA A 247 8.41 3.40 19.16
CA ALA A 247 7.49 3.55 20.29
C ALA A 247 7.36 2.27 21.11
N ALA A 248 7.50 1.12 20.46
CA ALA A 248 7.33 -0.15 21.10
C ALA A 248 8.64 -0.65 21.72
N ASP A 249 8.61 -0.95 23.02
CA ASP A 249 9.73 -1.57 23.76
C ASP A 249 9.84 -3.07 23.38
N THR A 250 9.92 -3.37 22.08
CA THR A 250 9.87 -4.74 21.52
C THR A 250 11.19 -5.50 21.70
N GLY A 251 12.25 -4.82 22.15
CA GLY A 251 13.62 -5.34 22.15
C GLY A 251 14.26 -5.41 20.75
N ILE A 252 13.57 -4.91 19.72
CA ILE A 252 14.07 -4.82 18.34
C ILE A 252 14.58 -3.39 18.16
N ALA A 253 15.79 -3.27 17.60
CA ALA A 253 16.32 -1.97 17.25
C ALA A 253 15.40 -1.34 16.20
N ALA A 254 14.89 -0.14 16.50
CA ALA A 254 14.11 0.59 15.53
C ALA A 254 14.89 0.79 14.23
N PRO A 255 14.20 0.85 13.07
CA PRO A 255 14.88 1.08 11.81
C PRO A 255 15.72 2.35 11.86
N ASP A 256 17.00 2.22 11.52
CA ASP A 256 17.91 3.33 11.37
C ASP A 256 17.79 3.85 9.94
N ILE A 257 17.14 5.00 9.78
CA ILE A 257 16.99 5.67 8.49
C ILE A 257 18.37 5.97 7.88
N ALA A 258 19.39 6.27 8.70
CA ALA A 258 20.74 6.51 8.20
C ALA A 258 21.36 5.22 7.65
N ALA A 259 21.16 4.08 8.30
CA ALA A 259 21.58 2.77 7.78
C ALA A 259 20.86 2.41 6.48
N LEU A 260 19.55 2.69 6.38
CA LEU A 260 18.80 2.49 5.14
C LEU A 260 19.31 3.39 4.01
N VAL A 261 19.60 4.66 4.28
CA VAL A 261 20.20 5.60 3.31
C VAL A 261 21.58 5.10 2.86
N ASP A 262 22.42 4.66 3.79
CA ASP A 262 23.75 4.12 3.49
C ASP A 262 23.66 2.84 2.63
N PHE A 263 22.76 1.93 2.98
CA PHE A 263 22.46 0.74 2.18
C PHE A 263 21.99 1.11 0.77
N MET A 264 21.03 2.03 0.66
CA MET A 264 20.52 2.48 -0.63
C MET A 264 21.64 3.08 -1.46
N HIS A 265 22.47 3.97 -0.91
CA HIS A 265 23.62 4.54 -1.61
C HIS A 265 24.57 3.46 -2.15
N LYS A 266 24.97 2.50 -1.31
CA LYS A 266 25.95 1.45 -1.64
C LYS A 266 25.42 0.37 -2.57
N THR A 267 24.12 0.13 -2.57
CA THR A 267 23.50 -0.93 -3.38
C THR A 267 23.38 -0.50 -4.84
N ASP A 268 23.98 -1.27 -5.75
CA ASP A 268 23.75 -1.10 -7.18
C ASP A 268 22.46 -1.83 -7.58
N PHE A 269 21.43 -1.06 -7.93
CA PHE A 269 20.14 -1.58 -8.37
C PHE A 269 20.06 -1.81 -9.89
N SER A 270 21.14 -1.59 -10.65
CA SER A 270 21.18 -1.80 -12.10
C SER A 270 20.81 -3.23 -12.51
N PHE A 271 20.98 -4.21 -11.61
CA PHE A 271 20.56 -5.60 -11.84
C PHE A 271 19.07 -5.74 -12.16
N LEU A 272 18.22 -4.83 -11.67
CA LEU A 272 16.77 -4.82 -11.93
C LEU A 272 16.47 -4.63 -13.42
N ALA A 273 17.40 -4.10 -14.22
CA ALA A 273 17.21 -3.90 -15.65
C ALA A 273 16.92 -5.23 -16.35
N ALA A 274 17.73 -6.26 -16.08
CA ALA A 274 17.55 -7.58 -16.69
C ALA A 274 16.20 -8.22 -16.30
N PHE A 275 15.75 -8.05 -15.05
CA PHE A 275 14.45 -8.53 -14.60
C PHE A 275 13.29 -7.77 -15.27
N THR A 276 13.43 -6.44 -15.39
CA THR A 276 12.44 -5.56 -16.02
C THR A 276 12.28 -5.89 -17.50
N GLU A 277 13.38 -6.04 -18.23
CA GLU A 277 13.39 -6.45 -19.65
C GLU A 277 12.76 -7.83 -19.80
N LYS A 278 13.17 -8.79 -18.97
CA LYS A 278 12.67 -10.16 -19.03
C LYS A 278 11.17 -10.24 -18.79
N GLU A 279 10.66 -9.53 -17.79
CA GLU A 279 9.22 -9.47 -17.50
C GLU A 279 8.46 -8.80 -18.65
N SER A 280 8.99 -7.70 -19.21
CA SER A 280 8.40 -7.04 -20.38
C SER A 280 8.35 -7.96 -21.62
N GLU A 281 9.40 -8.74 -21.85
CA GLU A 281 9.45 -9.73 -22.95
C GLU A 281 8.40 -10.82 -22.79
N ILE A 282 8.21 -11.32 -21.55
CA ILE A 282 7.19 -12.32 -21.22
C ILE A 282 5.80 -11.79 -21.58
N TYR A 283 5.48 -10.57 -21.15
CA TYR A 283 4.19 -9.95 -21.49
C TYR A 283 4.03 -9.69 -22.99
N ALA A 284 5.09 -9.23 -23.67
CA ALA A 284 5.06 -9.02 -25.12
C ALA A 284 4.84 -10.31 -25.91
N ALA A 285 5.27 -11.46 -25.37
CA ALA A 285 5.02 -12.78 -25.94
C ALA A 285 3.59 -13.30 -25.68
N GLY A 286 2.78 -12.58 -24.89
CA GLY A 286 1.47 -13.04 -24.43
C GLY A 286 1.55 -14.11 -23.35
N ASP A 287 2.71 -14.25 -22.70
CA ASP A 287 2.93 -15.16 -21.58
C ASP A 287 2.77 -14.41 -20.23
N PHE A 288 2.77 -15.16 -19.14
CA PHE A 288 2.35 -14.68 -17.83
C PHE A 288 3.43 -14.88 -16.76
N VAL A 289 3.38 -14.05 -15.70
CA VAL A 289 4.26 -14.18 -14.54
C VAL A 289 3.48 -14.66 -13.31
N LEU A 290 4.07 -15.57 -12.54
CA LEU A 290 3.63 -15.93 -11.19
C LEU A 290 4.72 -15.53 -10.20
N TYR A 291 4.41 -14.58 -9.32
CA TYR A 291 5.26 -14.24 -8.19
C TYR A 291 5.12 -15.31 -7.11
N GLU A 292 6.23 -15.89 -6.67
CA GLU A 292 6.28 -16.89 -5.62
C GLU A 292 7.20 -16.44 -4.48
N THR A 293 6.72 -16.53 -3.25
CA THR A 293 7.49 -16.21 -2.04
C THR A 293 6.97 -16.99 -0.84
N ASN A 294 7.80 -17.12 0.19
CA ASN A 294 7.35 -17.50 1.53
C ASN A 294 7.40 -16.33 2.52
N ASP A 295 8.13 -15.25 2.19
CA ASP A 295 8.55 -14.23 3.16
C ASP A 295 7.96 -12.85 2.86
N TYR A 296 7.66 -12.56 1.59
CA TYR A 296 7.40 -11.21 1.09
C TYR A 296 5.99 -11.01 0.51
N GLY A 297 5.02 -11.82 0.93
CA GLY A 297 3.69 -11.84 0.33
C GLY A 297 2.99 -10.49 0.36
N ILE A 298 2.95 -9.84 1.53
CA ILE A 298 2.34 -8.51 1.66
C ILE A 298 3.02 -7.46 0.76
N THR A 299 4.35 -7.50 0.66
CA THR A 299 5.15 -6.58 -0.16
C THR A 299 4.92 -6.79 -1.66
N ILE A 300 4.76 -8.03 -2.11
CA ILE A 300 4.46 -8.31 -3.52
C ILE A 300 3.05 -7.82 -3.86
N LEU A 301 2.08 -8.01 -2.97
CA LEU A 301 0.70 -7.56 -3.17
C LEU A 301 0.56 -6.03 -3.18
N THR A 302 1.41 -5.31 -2.43
CA THR A 302 1.41 -3.84 -2.45
C THR A 302 1.84 -3.25 -3.80
N ASP A 303 2.76 -3.91 -4.53
CA ASP A 303 3.12 -3.51 -5.90
C ASP A 303 2.15 -4.04 -6.95
N THR A 304 1.94 -5.36 -6.98
CA THR A 304 1.27 -6.04 -8.10
C THR A 304 -0.17 -5.58 -8.29
N THR A 305 -0.88 -5.27 -7.21
CA THR A 305 -2.27 -4.82 -7.28
C THR A 305 -2.41 -3.42 -7.89
N GLU A 306 -1.43 -2.53 -7.66
CA GLU A 306 -1.45 -1.17 -8.18
C GLU A 306 -1.18 -1.08 -9.69
N ARG A 307 -0.76 -2.17 -10.31
CA ARG A 307 -0.54 -2.22 -11.76
C ARG A 307 -1.84 -2.07 -12.54
N ALA A 308 -2.95 -2.60 -12.00
CA ALA A 308 -4.26 -2.54 -12.64
C ALA A 308 -4.75 -1.09 -12.82
N PRO A 309 -4.89 -0.27 -11.77
CA PRO A 309 -5.31 1.13 -11.93
C PRO A 309 -4.25 1.98 -12.64
N THR A 310 -2.94 1.77 -12.38
CA THR A 310 -1.88 2.63 -12.93
C THR A 310 -1.68 2.45 -14.44
N PHE A 311 -1.69 1.20 -14.91
CA PHE A 311 -1.36 0.86 -16.30
C PHE A 311 -2.56 0.34 -17.09
N SER A 312 -3.78 0.49 -16.54
CA SER A 312 -5.01 -0.04 -17.14
C SER A 312 -4.93 -1.53 -17.44
N LEU A 313 -4.29 -2.28 -16.54
CA LEU A 313 -4.15 -3.73 -16.62
C LEU A 313 -5.31 -4.42 -15.89
N LEU A 314 -5.52 -5.69 -16.20
CA LEU A 314 -6.46 -6.51 -15.45
C LEU A 314 -5.90 -6.80 -14.04
N GLY A 315 -6.74 -6.60 -13.03
CA GLY A 315 -6.47 -7.08 -11.68
C GLY A 315 -6.52 -8.61 -11.60
N PHE A 316 -6.05 -9.16 -10.49
CA PHE A 316 -6.03 -10.61 -10.28
C PHE A 316 -7.39 -11.25 -10.53
N GLU A 317 -7.39 -12.41 -11.20
CA GLU A 317 -8.61 -13.13 -11.44
C GLU A 317 -9.15 -13.80 -10.18
N ASN A 318 -10.47 -13.79 -10.02
CA ASN A 318 -11.15 -14.53 -8.96
C ASN A 318 -11.57 -15.91 -9.49
N GLN A 319 -11.14 -16.98 -8.83
CA GLN A 319 -11.36 -18.37 -9.26
C GLN A 319 -12.83 -18.77 -9.29
N ASN A 320 -13.69 -18.11 -8.51
CA ASN A 320 -15.13 -18.35 -8.51
C ASN A 320 -15.83 -17.72 -9.72
N ASN A 321 -15.15 -16.88 -10.51
CA ASN A 321 -15.68 -16.34 -11.76
C ASN A 321 -15.32 -17.27 -12.95
N PRO A 322 -16.30 -17.97 -13.56
CA PRO A 322 -16.02 -18.84 -14.71
C PRO A 322 -15.65 -18.05 -15.98
N ALA A 323 -16.05 -16.79 -16.09
CA ALA A 323 -15.74 -15.91 -17.22
C ALA A 323 -14.49 -15.05 -16.97
N ARG A 324 -13.64 -15.45 -16.02
CA ARG A 324 -12.46 -14.67 -15.63
C ARG A 324 -11.43 -14.60 -16.76
N THR A 325 -10.82 -13.43 -16.90
CA THR A 325 -9.67 -13.19 -17.79
C THR A 325 -8.42 -13.11 -16.92
N PRO A 326 -7.33 -13.82 -17.26
CA PRO A 326 -6.12 -13.80 -16.44
C PRO A 326 -5.46 -12.41 -16.48
N SER A 327 -5.08 -11.90 -15.32
CA SER A 327 -4.14 -10.77 -15.21
C SER A 327 -2.78 -11.15 -15.82
N LEU A 328 -1.92 -10.18 -16.17
CA LEU A 328 -0.56 -10.51 -16.67
C LEU A 328 0.33 -11.16 -15.60
N SER A 329 0.15 -10.79 -14.34
CA SER A 329 0.83 -11.38 -13.19
C SER A 329 -0.14 -11.90 -12.15
N TYR A 330 0.28 -12.87 -11.34
CA TYR A 330 -0.45 -13.35 -10.17
C TYR A 330 0.53 -13.72 -9.07
N PHE A 331 0.00 -14.12 -7.91
CA PHE A 331 0.77 -14.35 -6.70
C PHE A 331 0.50 -15.74 -6.10
N CYS A 332 1.51 -16.35 -5.49
CA CYS A 332 1.40 -17.64 -4.82
C CYS A 332 2.33 -17.72 -3.59
N LEU A 333 1.81 -18.32 -2.51
CA LEU A 333 2.48 -18.77 -1.30
C LEU A 333 2.57 -20.30 -1.32
N PRO A 334 3.68 -20.89 -1.81
CA PRO A 334 3.80 -22.34 -2.01
C PRO A 334 3.68 -23.17 -0.73
N GLN A 335 3.89 -22.56 0.43
CA GLN A 335 3.80 -23.21 1.74
C GLN A 335 2.36 -23.41 2.25
N THR A 336 1.36 -22.84 1.58
CA THR A 336 -0.05 -22.88 2.01
C THR A 336 -0.88 -23.78 1.10
N SER A 337 -1.96 -24.36 1.62
CA SER A 337 -2.74 -25.43 0.96
C SER A 337 -4.12 -25.01 0.44
N GLY A 338 -4.61 -23.83 0.81
CA GLY A 338 -5.87 -23.28 0.31
C GLY A 338 -6.05 -21.79 0.62
N ALA A 339 -7.10 -21.18 0.08
CA ALA A 339 -7.32 -19.74 0.15
C ALA A 339 -7.36 -19.19 1.59
N ASP A 340 -8.07 -19.82 2.53
CA ASP A 340 -8.13 -19.32 3.92
C ASP A 340 -6.76 -19.33 4.61
N GLU A 341 -5.97 -20.39 4.40
CA GLU A 341 -4.61 -20.49 4.95
C GLU A 341 -3.69 -19.44 4.30
N ALA A 342 -3.76 -19.27 2.98
CA ALA A 342 -2.98 -18.27 2.26
C ALA A 342 -3.29 -16.85 2.76
N TRP A 343 -4.56 -16.49 2.89
CA TRP A 343 -4.97 -15.20 3.42
C TRP A 343 -4.53 -14.99 4.88
N ARG A 344 -4.61 -16.02 5.72
CA ARG A 344 -4.11 -15.95 7.10
C ARG A 344 -2.60 -15.77 7.18
N GLU A 345 -1.84 -16.38 6.27
CA GLU A 345 -0.38 -16.20 6.25
C GLU A 345 0.01 -14.81 5.70
N ILE A 346 -0.72 -14.29 4.70
CA ILE A 346 -0.52 -12.93 4.17
C ILE A 346 -0.76 -11.87 5.25
N LEU A 347 -1.78 -12.06 6.09
CA LEU A 347 -2.25 -11.06 7.05
C LEU A 347 -1.75 -11.30 8.49
N LEU A 348 -1.30 -12.52 8.79
CA LEU A 348 -1.03 -13.02 10.15
C LEU A 348 -2.23 -12.85 11.12
N ARG A 349 -3.45 -12.83 10.56
CA ARG A 349 -4.74 -12.82 11.26
C ARG A 349 -5.85 -13.33 10.35
N ALA A 350 -7.06 -13.49 10.91
CA ALA A 350 -8.23 -13.74 10.07
C ALA A 350 -8.55 -12.52 9.18
N PRO A 351 -9.06 -12.73 7.96
CA PRO A 351 -9.48 -11.62 7.10
C PRO A 351 -10.67 -10.82 7.68
N ILE A 352 -10.60 -9.51 7.52
CA ILE A 352 -11.64 -8.51 7.81
C ILE A 352 -12.27 -8.09 6.49
N THR A 353 -13.54 -8.46 6.30
CA THR A 353 -14.28 -8.26 5.04
C THR A 353 -15.43 -7.28 5.23
N ILE A 354 -15.94 -6.74 4.12
CA ILE A 354 -17.10 -5.85 4.15
C ILE A 354 -18.38 -6.68 3.99
N GLU A 355 -19.07 -6.90 5.10
CA GLU A 355 -20.29 -7.70 5.15
C GLU A 355 -21.58 -6.87 5.05
N TRP A 356 -21.49 -5.63 4.54
CA TRP A 356 -22.63 -4.74 4.37
C TRP A 356 -23.54 -5.27 3.26
N ASP A 357 -24.86 -5.29 3.44
CA ASP A 357 -25.78 -5.91 2.49
C ASP A 357 -25.60 -5.39 1.05
N GLU A 358 -25.26 -4.11 0.88
CA GLU A 358 -25.08 -3.48 -0.41
C GLU A 358 -23.75 -3.82 -1.09
N LEU A 359 -22.72 -4.19 -0.31
CA LEU A 359 -21.36 -4.42 -0.79
C LEU A 359 -20.86 -5.85 -0.62
N LYS A 360 -21.57 -6.69 0.15
CA LYS A 360 -21.15 -8.05 0.51
C LYS A 360 -20.89 -8.93 -0.72
N ALA A 361 -21.66 -8.76 -1.78
CA ALA A 361 -21.46 -9.50 -3.04
C ALA A 361 -20.13 -9.15 -3.73
N ILE A 362 -19.63 -7.92 -3.55
CA ILE A 362 -18.41 -7.44 -4.21
C ILE A 362 -17.20 -7.36 -3.28
N ALA A 363 -17.40 -7.31 -1.97
CA ALA A 363 -16.37 -7.05 -0.96
C ALA A 363 -16.40 -8.01 0.25
N GLY A 364 -17.37 -8.93 0.29
CA GLY A 364 -17.55 -9.87 1.39
C GLY A 364 -16.64 -11.10 1.32
N ARG A 365 -16.75 -11.94 2.35
CA ARG A 365 -15.90 -13.14 2.53
C ARG A 365 -15.98 -14.13 1.38
N GLU A 366 -17.17 -14.36 0.82
CA GLU A 366 -17.33 -15.28 -0.31
C GLU A 366 -16.51 -14.84 -1.53
N ARG A 367 -16.51 -13.53 -1.81
CA ARG A 367 -15.72 -12.95 -2.89
C ARG A 367 -14.23 -13.08 -2.60
N LEU A 368 -13.80 -12.73 -1.38
CA LEU A 368 -12.40 -12.85 -0.92
C LEU A 368 -11.85 -14.27 -1.09
N MET A 369 -12.63 -15.29 -0.70
CA MET A 369 -12.19 -16.69 -0.77
C MET A 369 -12.05 -17.22 -2.20
N GLY A 370 -12.56 -16.50 -3.20
CA GLY A 370 -12.29 -16.81 -4.61
C GLY A 370 -10.89 -16.40 -5.07
N PHE A 371 -10.16 -15.62 -4.28
CA PHE A 371 -8.75 -15.31 -4.52
C PHE A 371 -7.88 -16.33 -3.76
N ASP A 372 -7.54 -17.42 -4.45
CA ASP A 372 -6.66 -18.45 -3.92
C ASP A 372 -5.21 -18.12 -4.27
N PHE A 373 -4.38 -17.91 -3.25
CA PHE A 373 -2.94 -17.67 -3.37
C PHE A 373 -2.12 -18.84 -2.82
N SER A 374 -2.74 -19.99 -2.59
CA SER A 374 -2.05 -21.18 -2.09
C SER A 374 -1.22 -21.88 -3.17
N ALA A 375 -0.56 -22.98 -2.82
CA ALA A 375 0.13 -23.85 -3.78
C ALA A 375 -0.75 -24.28 -4.97
N ASN A 376 -2.08 -24.28 -4.81
CA ASN A 376 -3.01 -24.61 -5.90
C ASN A 376 -3.04 -23.54 -7.00
N ALA A 377 -2.75 -22.28 -6.67
CA ALA A 377 -2.82 -21.15 -7.59
C ALA A 377 -1.99 -21.38 -8.86
N ARG A 378 -0.83 -22.02 -8.72
CA ARG A 378 0.04 -22.33 -9.85
C ARG A 378 -0.63 -23.25 -10.87
N ALA A 379 -1.10 -24.42 -10.43
CA ALA A 379 -1.71 -25.39 -11.33
C ALA A 379 -3.03 -24.86 -11.93
N GLN A 380 -3.83 -24.15 -11.14
CA GLN A 380 -5.05 -23.49 -11.60
C GLN A 380 -4.74 -22.46 -12.70
N ARG A 381 -3.69 -21.67 -12.51
CA ARG A 381 -3.30 -20.63 -13.46
C ARG A 381 -2.67 -21.21 -14.72
N GLU A 382 -1.81 -22.21 -14.61
CA GLU A 382 -1.27 -22.96 -15.77
C GLU A 382 -2.40 -23.52 -16.65
N ALA A 383 -3.47 -24.04 -16.04
CA ALA A 383 -4.65 -24.52 -16.78
C ALA A 383 -5.47 -23.38 -17.41
N LEU A 384 -5.63 -22.25 -16.71
CA LEU A 384 -6.40 -21.10 -17.19
C LEU A 384 -5.78 -20.44 -18.43
N ILE A 385 -4.44 -20.33 -18.45
CA ILE A 385 -3.74 -19.60 -19.51
C ILE A 385 -3.31 -20.48 -20.69
N ALA A 386 -3.57 -21.80 -20.66
CA ALA A 386 -3.12 -22.68 -21.73
C ALA A 386 -3.64 -22.20 -23.12
N PRO A 387 -2.78 -22.18 -24.17
CA PRO A 387 -1.45 -22.78 -24.27
C PRO A 387 -0.27 -21.85 -23.90
N HIS A 388 -0.52 -20.68 -23.30
CA HIS A 388 0.53 -19.73 -22.89
C HIS A 388 1.37 -20.27 -21.73
N LYS A 389 2.58 -19.73 -21.56
CA LYS A 389 3.52 -20.15 -20.52
C LYS A 389 3.35 -19.31 -19.25
N LEU A 390 3.54 -19.97 -18.11
CA LEU A 390 3.65 -19.33 -16.80
C LEU A 390 5.12 -19.30 -16.36
N TYR A 391 5.70 -18.12 -16.27
CA TYR A 391 7.05 -17.89 -15.78
C TYR A 391 7.03 -17.59 -14.29
N ARG A 392 7.85 -18.30 -13.53
CA ARG A 392 7.97 -18.09 -12.07
C ARG A 392 8.96 -16.97 -11.79
N PHE A 393 8.51 -15.97 -11.06
CA PHE A 393 9.36 -14.98 -10.41
C PHE A 393 9.42 -15.32 -8.92
N VAL A 394 10.50 -16.00 -8.52
CA VAL A 394 10.73 -16.39 -7.12
C VAL A 394 11.48 -15.29 -6.39
N ILE A 395 10.95 -14.85 -5.25
CA ILE A 395 11.57 -13.89 -4.34
C ILE A 395 11.59 -14.52 -2.94
N GLU A 396 12.78 -14.79 -2.41
CA GLU A 396 12.94 -15.53 -1.15
C GLU A 396 14.08 -14.99 -0.29
N ARG A 397 13.98 -15.21 1.03
CA ARG A 397 15.06 -14.90 1.98
C ARG A 397 16.00 -16.10 2.11
N GLN A 398 17.30 -15.89 1.85
CA GLN A 398 18.36 -16.87 2.09
C GLN A 398 19.40 -16.29 3.06
N GLY A 399 19.22 -16.52 4.36
CA GLY A 399 20.11 -15.95 5.39
C GLY A 399 19.99 -14.43 5.44
N ASP A 400 21.09 -13.72 5.12
CA ASP A 400 21.11 -12.26 5.02
C ASP A 400 20.75 -11.73 3.61
N ASP A 401 20.53 -12.61 2.63
CA ASP A 401 20.29 -12.23 1.25
C ASP A 401 18.80 -12.31 0.87
N ILE A 402 18.34 -11.35 0.08
CA ILE A 402 17.10 -11.48 -0.71
C ILE A 402 17.52 -11.98 -2.10
N VAL A 403 16.91 -13.08 -2.54
CA VAL A 403 17.24 -13.73 -3.82
C VAL A 403 16.08 -13.60 -4.79
N PHE A 404 16.36 -13.01 -5.94
CA PHE A 404 15.43 -12.82 -7.04
C PHE A 404 15.76 -13.81 -8.15
N THR A 405 14.77 -14.58 -8.62
CA THR A 405 14.95 -15.50 -9.75
C THR A 405 13.79 -15.42 -10.73
N LEU A 406 14.08 -15.10 -12.00
CA LEU A 406 13.10 -15.05 -13.09
C LEU A 406 13.74 -15.55 -14.39
N ALA A 407 13.16 -16.58 -14.99
CA ALA A 407 13.52 -17.07 -16.33
C ALA A 407 15.04 -17.26 -16.58
N GLY A 408 15.78 -17.76 -15.58
CA GLY A 408 17.22 -18.01 -15.67
C GLY A 408 18.11 -16.86 -15.19
N HIS A 409 17.55 -15.68 -14.93
CA HIS A 409 18.23 -14.61 -14.20
C HIS A 409 18.14 -14.87 -12.70
N THR A 410 19.26 -14.75 -11.99
CA THR A 410 19.31 -14.80 -10.52
C THR A 410 20.19 -13.68 -10.00
N HIS A 411 19.71 -12.94 -9.01
CA HIS A 411 20.49 -11.91 -8.32
C HIS A 411 20.26 -11.98 -6.81
N ARG A 412 21.29 -11.62 -6.04
CA ARG A 412 21.26 -11.60 -4.57
C ARG A 412 21.55 -10.20 -4.07
N VAL A 413 20.69 -9.70 -3.19
CA VAL A 413 20.90 -8.44 -2.49
C VAL A 413 21.13 -8.76 -1.01
N ASN A 414 22.35 -8.51 -0.52
CA ASN A 414 22.67 -8.70 0.89
C ASN A 414 22.08 -7.54 1.70
N VAL A 415 21.16 -7.84 2.61
CA VAL A 415 20.46 -6.87 3.45
C VAL A 415 20.87 -7.00 4.91
N LYS A 416 22.11 -7.46 5.16
CA LYS A 416 22.65 -7.60 6.50
C LYS A 416 22.70 -6.24 7.20
N GLY A 417 22.13 -6.17 8.39
CA GLY A 417 22.13 -4.96 9.22
C GLY A 417 21.00 -3.97 8.91
N LEU A 418 20.07 -4.36 8.01
CA LEU A 418 18.77 -3.69 7.86
C LEU A 418 17.68 -4.38 8.69
#